data_AF-A0A9P8K3R5-F1
#
_entry.id   AF-A0A9P8K3R5-F1
#
_cell.length_a   1.000
_cell.length_b   1.000
_cell.length_c   1.000
_cell.angle_alpha   90.00
_cell.angle_beta   90.00
_cell.angle_gamma   90.00
#
_symmetry.space_group_name_H-M   'P 1'
#
loop_
_entity.id
_entity.type
_entity.pdbx_description
1 polymer ?
#
loop_
_entity_poly.entity_id
_entity_poly.type
_entity_poly.pdbx_seq_one_letter_code
_entity_poly.pdbx_strand_id
1 'polypeptide(L)'
;MALLSIFGSVSLTSIILVGLCFGAIILAAYRLYQHPLSKIPGPTICCLTSLWMHYHIYVGDEATRINELHKIYGPVIRVAPNEVCIADGAALAPIYVEKGGFPKAECYRNFDIDGFASLFSETSKQIRAPKAKSVTPLFSTTNIRKSEQLLTAAVGRFVARLRRERSKSMLADGNVDLLVLTRGLAIDAVSSYLLGKSYCALDEDMEQAPATSTDCKSNLSAGAFVDTFVGVGRFFYLPNWIFVTVELLSEKLYGTQKTKESMSKVDRFVTDVVKEAQAGDGSFPGCMLQGGLTPKEVAAQCKDLLFAGTDSSGMNLATLCWQFARNPDV
;
A
#
# COMPACT_ATOMS: atom_id res chain seq x y z
N MET A 1 11.40 49.43 -44.52
CA MET A 1 12.45 48.84 -43.66
C MET A 1 12.09 48.78 -42.16
N ALA A 2 10.91 49.24 -41.70
CA ALA A 2 10.54 49.22 -40.27
C ALA A 2 9.77 47.95 -39.81
N LEU A 3 9.23 47.13 -40.73
CA LEU A 3 8.52 45.89 -40.38
C LEU A 3 9.46 44.67 -40.23
N LEU A 4 10.70 44.76 -40.70
CA LEU A 4 11.70 43.69 -40.59
C LEU A 4 12.52 43.78 -39.28
N SER A 5 12.46 44.89 -38.54
CA SER A 5 13.16 45.05 -37.25
C SER A 5 12.40 44.44 -36.06
N ILE A 6 11.12 44.09 -36.22
CA ILE A 6 10.30 43.47 -35.17
C ILE A 6 10.66 41.98 -34.96
N PHE A 7 11.25 41.33 -35.97
CA PHE A 7 11.70 39.94 -35.88
C PHE A 7 13.13 39.77 -35.33
N GLY A 8 13.85 40.87 -35.07
CA GLY A 8 15.24 40.84 -34.60
C GLY A 8 15.43 40.60 -33.09
N SER A 9 14.36 40.53 -32.31
CA SER A 9 14.45 40.50 -30.84
C SER A 9 13.51 39.51 -30.15
N VAL A 10 12.90 38.57 -30.88
CA VAL A 10 12.17 37.47 -30.24
C VAL A 10 13.16 36.36 -29.92
N SER A 11 13.60 36.31 -28.67
CA SER A 11 14.45 35.22 -28.19
C SER A 11 13.75 33.88 -28.41
N LEU A 12 14.51 32.84 -28.81
CA LEU A 12 14.02 31.46 -28.95
C LEU A 12 13.24 31.00 -27.71
N THR A 13 13.66 31.45 -26.52
CA THR A 13 12.98 31.15 -25.25
C THR A 13 11.55 31.70 -25.20
N SER A 14 11.31 32.89 -25.77
CA SER A 14 9.98 33.51 -25.82
C SER A 14 9.06 32.75 -26.77
N ILE A 15 9.57 32.30 -27.93
CA ILE A 15 8.81 31.48 -28.88
C ILE A 15 8.40 30.15 -28.22
N ILE A 16 9.33 29.50 -27.52
CA ILE A 16 9.06 28.25 -26.81
C ILE A 16 8.00 28.48 -25.73
N LEU A 17 8.14 29.52 -24.90
CA LEU A 17 7.19 29.81 -23.84
C LEU A 17 5.78 30.09 -24.37
N VAL A 18 5.65 30.92 -25.41
CA VAL A 18 4.36 31.19 -26.06
C VAL A 18 3.76 29.91 -26.64
N GLY A 19 4.57 29.07 -27.30
CA GLY A 19 4.13 27.79 -27.82
C GLY A 19 3.63 26.85 -26.73
N LEU A 20 4.33 26.76 -25.59
CA LEU A 20 3.93 25.97 -24.42
C LEU A 20 2.62 26.49 -23.81
N CYS A 21 2.50 27.81 -23.62
CA CYS A 21 1.27 28.42 -23.12
C CYS A 21 0.08 28.15 -24.05
N PHE A 22 0.27 28.32 -25.36
CA PHE A 22 -0.77 28.05 -26.35
C PHE A 22 -1.19 26.58 -26.36
N GLY A 23 -0.22 25.66 -26.34
CA GLY A 23 -0.49 24.22 -26.23
C GLY A 23 -1.23 23.84 -24.94
N ALA A 24 -0.86 24.45 -23.80
CA ALA A 24 -1.54 24.23 -22.53
C ALA A 24 -3.00 24.70 -22.55
N ILE A 25 -3.29 25.85 -23.18
CA ILE A 25 -4.65 26.38 -23.35
C ILE A 25 -5.48 25.44 -24.22
N ILE A 26 -4.95 24.97 -25.36
CA ILE A 26 -5.65 24.01 -26.23
C ILE A 26 -5.96 22.72 -25.46
N LEU A 27 -4.98 22.19 -24.72
CA LEU A 27 -5.16 20.99 -23.92
C LEU A 27 -6.22 21.18 -22.83
N ALA A 28 -6.23 22.33 -22.15
CA ALA A 28 -7.23 22.68 -21.15
C ALA A 28 -8.64 22.74 -21.76
N ALA A 29 -8.79 23.43 -22.90
CA ALA A 29 -10.07 23.50 -23.61
C ALA A 29 -10.56 22.11 -24.05
N TYR A 30 -9.67 21.27 -24.60
CA TYR A 30 -10.00 19.89 -24.93
C TYR A 30 -10.46 19.11 -23.70
N ARG A 31 -9.71 19.15 -22.59
CA ARG A 31 -10.01 18.42 -21.35
C ARG A 31 -11.35 18.81 -20.73
N LEU A 32 -11.73 20.08 -20.84
CA LEU A 32 -12.97 20.62 -20.29
C LEU A 32 -14.19 20.36 -21.18
N TYR A 33 -14.06 20.51 -22.51
CA TYR A 33 -15.24 20.53 -23.39
C TYR A 33 -15.36 19.29 -24.29
N GLN A 34 -14.24 18.75 -24.79
CA GLN A 34 -14.25 17.71 -25.83
C GLN A 34 -13.77 16.34 -25.35
N HIS A 35 -13.22 16.25 -24.14
CA HIS A 35 -12.78 15.00 -23.56
C HIS A 35 -13.95 14.01 -23.41
N PRO A 36 -13.76 12.69 -23.62
CA PRO A 36 -14.84 11.70 -23.43
C PRO A 36 -15.50 11.75 -22.03
N LEU A 37 -14.73 12.15 -21.02
CA LEU A 37 -15.18 12.32 -19.63
C LEU A 37 -15.64 13.75 -19.28
N SER A 38 -15.77 14.67 -20.25
CA SER A 38 -16.15 16.08 -19.99
C SER A 38 -17.53 16.24 -19.37
N LYS A 39 -18.42 15.25 -19.59
CA LYS A 39 -19.78 15.23 -19.03
C LYS A 39 -19.84 14.79 -17.56
N ILE A 40 -18.75 14.22 -17.04
CA ILE A 40 -18.70 13.76 -15.65
C ILE A 40 -18.36 14.96 -14.76
N PRO A 41 -19.18 15.25 -13.73
CA PRO A 41 -18.98 16.41 -12.88
C PRO A 41 -17.71 16.26 -12.03
N GLY A 42 -17.08 17.39 -11.68
CA GLY A 42 -15.91 17.42 -10.81
C GLY A 42 -15.29 18.81 -10.77
N PRO A 43 -14.39 19.08 -9.81
CA PRO A 43 -13.67 20.35 -9.76
C PRO A 43 -12.91 20.62 -11.05
N THR A 44 -12.92 21.87 -11.52
CA THR A 44 -12.23 22.26 -12.76
C THR A 44 -10.75 21.88 -12.74
N ILE A 45 -10.07 22.00 -11.58
CA ILE A 45 -8.67 21.62 -11.43
C ILE A 45 -8.44 20.12 -11.69
N CYS A 46 -9.35 19.26 -11.21
CA CYS A 46 -9.30 17.81 -11.42
C CYS A 46 -9.53 17.45 -12.89
N CYS A 47 -10.42 18.15 -13.58
CA CYS A 47 -10.62 17.97 -15.02
C CYS A 47 -9.37 18.35 -15.84
N LEU A 48 -8.58 19.32 -15.35
CA LEU A 48 -7.42 19.86 -16.04
C LEU A 48 -6.13 19.09 -15.76
N THR A 49 -5.91 18.56 -14.56
CA THR A 49 -4.64 17.93 -14.17
C THR A 49 -4.80 16.89 -13.05
N SER A 50 -3.96 15.85 -13.07
CA SER A 50 -3.87 14.86 -11.98
C SER A 50 -3.12 15.38 -10.74
N LEU A 51 -2.47 16.55 -10.84
CA LEU A 51 -1.66 17.09 -9.75
C LEU A 51 -2.46 17.36 -8.46
N TRP A 52 -3.75 17.68 -8.58
CA TRP A 52 -4.61 17.85 -7.41
C TRP A 52 -4.73 16.55 -6.60
N MET A 53 -4.95 15.42 -7.29
CA MET A 53 -4.94 14.10 -6.66
C MET A 53 -3.57 13.78 -6.08
N HIS A 54 -2.48 13.94 -6.85
CA HIS A 54 -1.14 13.66 -6.36
C HIS A 54 -0.79 14.44 -5.08
N TYR A 55 -1.24 15.69 -4.98
CA TYR A 55 -1.06 16.51 -3.78
C TYR A 55 -1.79 15.94 -2.56
N HIS A 56 -3.08 15.62 -2.69
CA HIS A 56 -3.87 15.10 -1.57
C HIS A 56 -3.45 13.69 -1.12
N ILE A 57 -2.91 12.89 -2.04
CA ILE A 57 -2.29 11.60 -1.74
C ILE A 57 -0.99 11.80 -0.96
N TYR A 58 -0.15 12.75 -1.39
CA TYR A 58 1.09 13.06 -0.70
C TYR A 58 0.85 13.59 0.72
N VAL A 59 -0.15 14.45 0.89
CA VAL A 59 -0.57 14.99 2.20
C VAL A 59 -1.27 13.92 3.06
N GLY A 60 -1.92 12.93 2.42
CA GLY A 60 -2.60 11.83 3.10
C GLY A 60 -4.06 12.14 3.46
N ASP A 61 -4.71 13.09 2.78
CA ASP A 61 -6.13 13.43 2.99
C ASP A 61 -7.04 13.08 1.79
N GLU A 62 -6.54 12.28 0.84
CA GLU A 62 -7.24 11.88 -0.39
C GLU A 62 -8.68 11.37 -0.15
N ALA A 63 -8.87 10.47 0.82
CA ALA A 63 -10.15 9.83 1.09
C ALA A 63 -11.17 10.85 1.63
N THR A 64 -10.70 11.75 2.51
CA THR A 64 -11.50 12.85 3.05
C THR A 64 -11.95 13.78 1.93
N ARG A 65 -11.04 14.16 1.03
CA ARG A 65 -11.33 15.08 -0.08
C ARG A 65 -12.25 14.46 -1.12
N ILE A 66 -12.03 13.20 -1.49
CA ILE A 66 -12.93 12.47 -2.39
C ILE A 66 -14.34 12.39 -1.79
N ASN A 67 -14.46 12.10 -0.50
CA ASN A 67 -15.76 12.07 0.18
C ASN A 67 -16.45 13.45 0.18
N GLU A 68 -15.72 14.54 0.41
CA GLU A 68 -16.24 15.91 0.26
C GLU A 68 -16.74 16.18 -1.16
N LEU A 69 -16.00 15.76 -2.19
CA LEU A 69 -16.40 15.91 -3.58
C LEU A 69 -17.67 15.11 -3.91
N HIS A 70 -17.80 13.88 -3.40
CA HIS A 70 -19.02 13.10 -3.60
C HIS A 70 -20.26 13.77 -2.97
N LYS A 71 -20.10 14.45 -1.83
CA LYS A 71 -21.20 15.23 -1.21
C LYS A 71 -21.65 16.41 -2.06
N ILE A 72 -20.76 16.98 -2.89
CA ILE A 72 -21.03 18.16 -3.72
C ILE A 72 -21.53 17.78 -5.12
N TYR A 73 -20.84 16.83 -5.77
CA TYR A 73 -21.02 16.50 -7.19
C TYR A 73 -21.82 15.20 -7.42
N GLY A 74 -22.10 14.44 -6.37
CA GLY A 74 -22.86 13.18 -6.44
C GLY A 74 -21.98 11.93 -6.54
N PRO A 75 -22.56 10.77 -6.87
CA PRO A 75 -21.90 9.46 -6.73
C PRO A 75 -20.84 9.17 -7.80
N VAL A 76 -20.77 9.93 -8.89
CA VAL A 76 -19.79 9.74 -9.97
C VAL A 76 -19.08 11.06 -10.23
N ILE A 77 -17.79 11.12 -9.93
CA ILE A 77 -17.01 12.36 -9.98
C ILE A 77 -15.71 12.17 -10.77
N ARG A 78 -15.30 13.19 -11.51
CA ARG A 78 -14.02 13.21 -12.23
C ARG A 78 -12.94 13.80 -11.32
N VAL A 79 -11.99 12.97 -10.91
CA VAL A 79 -10.91 13.33 -9.96
C VAL A 79 -9.57 13.62 -10.64
N ALA A 80 -9.41 13.18 -11.88
CA ALA A 80 -8.30 13.56 -12.74
C ALA A 80 -8.77 13.58 -14.22
N PRO A 81 -7.95 14.05 -15.19
CA PRO A 81 -8.35 14.09 -16.59
C PRO A 81 -8.84 12.72 -17.11
N ASN A 82 -8.23 11.63 -16.67
CA ASN A 82 -8.56 10.27 -17.10
C ASN A 82 -9.09 9.38 -15.96
N GLU A 83 -9.46 9.96 -14.82
CA GLU A 83 -9.82 9.20 -13.62
C GLU A 83 -11.17 9.64 -13.08
N VAL A 84 -12.00 8.66 -12.74
CA VAL A 84 -13.34 8.83 -12.21
C VAL A 84 -13.42 8.04 -10.90
N CYS A 85 -13.93 8.69 -9.86
CA CYS A 85 -14.28 8.02 -8.61
C CYS A 85 -15.79 7.77 -8.59
N ILE A 86 -16.18 6.55 -8.19
CA ILE A 86 -17.56 6.09 -8.19
C ILE A 86 -17.92 5.56 -6.81
N ALA A 87 -18.87 6.20 -6.15
CA ALA A 87 -19.44 5.83 -4.86
C ALA A 87 -20.85 5.24 -5.06
N ASP A 88 -20.96 4.22 -5.92
CA ASP A 88 -22.19 3.48 -6.21
C ASP A 88 -21.90 1.98 -6.24
N GLY A 89 -22.63 1.21 -5.43
CA GLY A 89 -22.50 -0.25 -5.35
C GLY A 89 -22.83 -0.95 -6.67
N ALA A 90 -23.68 -0.35 -7.51
CA ALA A 90 -24.00 -0.88 -8.85
C ALA A 90 -22.78 -0.92 -9.78
N ALA A 91 -21.72 -0.14 -9.50
CA ALA A 91 -20.49 -0.13 -10.28
C ALA A 91 -19.54 -1.30 -9.96
N LEU A 92 -19.73 -2.00 -8.83
CA LEU A 92 -18.82 -3.07 -8.41
C LEU A 92 -18.75 -4.22 -9.43
N ALA A 93 -19.90 -4.70 -9.92
CA ALA A 93 -19.93 -5.79 -10.89
C ALA A 93 -19.34 -5.36 -12.26
N PRO A 94 -19.73 -4.23 -12.87
CA PRO A 94 -19.10 -3.72 -14.09
C PRO A 94 -17.58 -3.53 -13.98
N ILE A 95 -17.08 -3.04 -12.84
CA ILE A 95 -15.66 -2.74 -12.66
C ILE A 95 -14.85 -4.01 -12.36
N TYR A 96 -15.32 -4.89 -11.48
CA TYR A 96 -14.50 -5.98 -10.94
C TYR A 96 -14.83 -7.37 -11.51
N VAL A 97 -16.03 -7.58 -12.07
CA VAL A 97 -16.52 -8.93 -12.41
C VAL A 97 -16.87 -9.08 -13.89
N GLU A 98 -17.72 -8.20 -14.42
CA GLU A 98 -18.24 -8.31 -15.77
C GLU A 98 -17.12 -8.25 -16.81
N LYS A 99 -17.21 -9.11 -17.84
CA LYS A 99 -16.18 -9.24 -18.88
C LYS A 99 -14.77 -9.49 -18.31
N GLY A 100 -14.69 -10.08 -17.11
CA GLY A 100 -13.46 -10.35 -16.38
C GLY A 100 -12.91 -9.16 -15.59
N GLY A 101 -13.69 -8.10 -15.39
CA GLY A 101 -13.32 -6.84 -14.70
C GLY A 101 -12.47 -5.90 -15.55
N PHE A 102 -12.03 -4.77 -14.99
CA PHE A 102 -11.01 -3.90 -15.60
C PHE A 102 -9.60 -4.37 -15.20
N PRO A 103 -8.58 -4.16 -16.06
CA PRO A 103 -7.20 -4.37 -15.64
C PRO A 103 -6.82 -3.37 -14.55
N LYS A 104 -5.86 -3.74 -13.71
CA LYS A 104 -5.25 -2.79 -12.77
C LYS A 104 -4.50 -1.71 -13.57
N ALA A 105 -4.48 -0.50 -13.03
CA ALA A 105 -3.73 0.61 -13.62
C ALA A 105 -2.22 0.36 -13.54
N GLU A 106 -1.45 0.98 -14.43
CA GLU A 106 0.01 0.75 -14.52
C GLU A 106 0.76 1.18 -13.25
N CYS A 107 0.18 2.10 -12.46
CA CYS A 107 0.71 2.49 -11.15
C CYS A 107 0.82 1.34 -10.15
N TYR A 108 0.11 0.22 -10.33
CA TYR A 108 0.28 -0.96 -9.49
C TYR A 108 1.69 -1.54 -9.56
N ARG A 109 2.41 -1.38 -10.68
CA ARG A 109 3.82 -1.81 -10.81
C ARG A 109 4.77 -1.06 -9.87
N ASN A 110 4.34 0.05 -9.29
CA ASN A 110 5.10 0.75 -8.25
C ASN A 110 5.22 -0.07 -6.95
N PHE A 111 4.45 -1.16 -6.80
CA PHE A 111 4.57 -2.12 -5.70
C PHE A 111 5.26 -3.43 -6.14
N ASP A 112 5.97 -3.45 -7.26
CA ASP A 112 6.85 -4.58 -7.59
C ASP A 112 7.96 -4.68 -6.54
N ILE A 113 8.14 -5.88 -5.97
CA ILE A 113 9.14 -6.13 -4.93
C ILE A 113 10.30 -6.90 -5.54
N ASP A 114 11.53 -6.44 -5.30
CA ASP A 114 12.76 -7.03 -5.82
C ASP A 114 12.75 -7.21 -7.36
N GLY A 115 12.01 -6.36 -8.07
CA GLY A 115 11.85 -6.42 -9.54
C GLY A 115 10.84 -7.47 -10.03
N PHE A 116 10.04 -8.07 -9.14
CA PHE A 116 9.01 -9.04 -9.48
C PHE A 116 7.60 -8.49 -9.22
N ALA A 117 6.70 -8.72 -10.18
CA ALA A 117 5.29 -8.41 -10.01
C ALA A 117 4.61 -9.42 -9.06
N SER A 118 4.11 -8.91 -7.93
CA SER A 118 3.36 -9.69 -6.94
C SER A 118 1.94 -9.99 -7.44
N LEU A 119 1.19 -10.83 -6.73
CA LEU A 119 -0.26 -10.96 -6.97
C LEU A 119 -1.00 -9.62 -6.88
N PHE A 120 -0.48 -8.71 -6.05
CA PHE A 120 -1.00 -7.36 -5.88
C PHE A 120 -0.58 -6.42 -7.02
N SER A 121 0.67 -6.42 -7.46
CA SER A 121 1.15 -5.47 -8.47
C SER A 121 0.95 -5.93 -9.93
N GLU A 122 0.78 -7.23 -10.18
CA GLU A 122 0.58 -7.78 -11.54
C GLU A 122 -0.69 -7.21 -12.21
N THR A 123 -0.48 -6.52 -13.33
CA THR A 123 -1.52 -5.83 -14.12
C THR A 123 -2.16 -6.74 -15.16
N SER A 124 -1.44 -7.76 -15.64
CA SER A 124 -1.92 -8.74 -16.60
C SER A 124 -2.74 -9.82 -15.90
N LYS A 125 -4.03 -9.92 -16.26
CA LYS A 125 -4.91 -10.96 -15.71
C LYS A 125 -4.48 -12.36 -16.10
N GLN A 126 -3.94 -12.51 -17.31
CA GLN A 126 -3.48 -13.78 -17.85
C GLN A 126 -2.30 -14.32 -17.06
N ILE A 127 -1.40 -13.44 -16.60
CA ILE A 127 -0.25 -13.80 -15.76
C ILE A 127 -0.68 -13.99 -14.29
N ARG A 128 -1.57 -13.11 -13.79
CA ARG A 128 -2.04 -13.15 -12.40
C ARG A 128 -2.92 -14.36 -12.09
N ALA A 129 -3.82 -14.73 -13.00
CA ALA A 129 -4.82 -15.77 -12.78
C ALA A 129 -4.23 -17.13 -12.34
N PRO A 130 -3.21 -17.70 -13.01
CA PRO A 130 -2.60 -18.96 -12.58
C PRO A 130 -1.91 -18.84 -11.22
N LYS A 131 -1.17 -17.74 -10.96
CA LYS A 131 -0.54 -17.49 -9.66
C LYS A 131 -1.58 -17.38 -8.53
N ALA A 132 -2.68 -16.68 -8.78
CA ALA A 132 -3.76 -16.54 -7.78
C ALA A 132 -4.41 -17.90 -7.52
N LYS A 133 -4.70 -18.67 -8.58
CA LYS A 133 -5.33 -19.99 -8.49
C LYS A 133 -4.53 -20.98 -7.64
N SER A 134 -3.19 -20.91 -7.64
CA SER A 134 -2.36 -21.81 -6.83
C SER A 134 -2.50 -21.57 -5.33
N VAL A 135 -2.77 -20.33 -4.90
CA VAL A 135 -2.87 -19.96 -3.48
C VAL A 135 -4.31 -19.77 -2.97
N THR A 136 -5.30 -19.59 -3.85
CA THR A 136 -6.72 -19.46 -3.46
C THR A 136 -7.19 -20.55 -2.49
N PRO A 137 -6.83 -21.84 -2.64
CA PRO A 137 -7.27 -22.88 -1.71
C PRO A 137 -6.85 -22.61 -0.25
N LEU A 138 -5.71 -21.95 -0.03
CA LEU A 138 -5.25 -21.57 1.31
C LEU A 138 -6.31 -20.72 2.00
N PHE A 139 -6.93 -19.79 1.30
CA PHE A 139 -7.95 -18.89 1.85
C PHE A 139 -9.37 -19.48 1.92
N SER A 140 -9.53 -20.79 1.70
CA SER A 140 -10.84 -21.45 1.85
C SER A 140 -11.22 -21.61 3.32
N THR A 141 -12.52 -21.54 3.63
CA THR A 141 -13.06 -21.76 4.99
C THR A 141 -12.58 -23.09 5.59
N THR A 142 -12.46 -24.13 4.76
CA THR A 142 -11.96 -25.44 5.18
C THR A 142 -10.51 -25.37 5.66
N ASN A 143 -9.62 -24.73 4.90
CA ASN A 143 -8.21 -24.63 5.30
C ASN A 143 -8.01 -23.66 6.46
N ILE A 144 -8.77 -22.57 6.53
CA ILE A 144 -8.73 -21.65 7.67
C ILE A 144 -9.12 -22.38 8.97
N ARG A 145 -10.20 -23.18 8.94
CA ARG A 145 -10.63 -23.99 10.08
C ARG A 145 -9.61 -25.04 10.50
N LYS A 146 -8.91 -25.68 9.54
CA LYS A 146 -7.83 -26.63 9.85
C LYS A 146 -6.68 -25.97 10.62
N SER A 147 -6.47 -24.66 10.44
CA SER A 147 -5.42 -23.89 11.10
C SER A 147 -5.91 -23.11 12.33
N GLU A 148 -7.11 -23.40 12.83
CA GLU A 148 -7.71 -22.74 13.99
C GLU A 148 -6.79 -22.78 15.22
N GLN A 149 -6.13 -23.92 15.49
CA GLN A 149 -5.21 -24.05 16.62
C GLN A 149 -4.01 -23.09 16.51
N LEU A 150 -3.44 -22.94 15.31
CA LEU A 150 -2.30 -22.05 15.06
C LEU A 150 -2.70 -20.58 15.27
N LEU A 151 -3.85 -20.18 14.72
CA LEU A 151 -4.37 -18.82 14.85
C LEU A 151 -4.75 -18.52 16.32
N THR A 152 -5.39 -19.46 17.00
CA THR A 152 -5.75 -19.34 18.42
C THR A 152 -4.51 -19.22 19.31
N ALA A 153 -3.44 -19.95 18.98
CA ALA A 153 -2.17 -19.81 19.69
C ALA A 153 -1.55 -18.41 19.52
N ALA A 154 -1.59 -17.83 18.32
CA ALA A 154 -1.13 -16.47 18.08
C ALA A 154 -1.96 -15.44 18.88
N VAL A 155 -3.28 -15.60 18.91
CA VAL A 155 -4.18 -14.76 19.74
C VAL A 155 -3.87 -14.93 21.23
N GLY A 156 -3.61 -16.15 21.69
CA GLY A 156 -3.20 -16.44 23.06
C GLY A 156 -1.90 -15.71 23.45
N ARG A 157 -0.88 -15.74 22.57
CA ARG A 157 0.37 -14.98 22.75
C ARG A 157 0.11 -13.48 22.78
N PHE A 158 -0.77 -12.97 21.92
CA PHE A 158 -1.15 -11.56 21.91
C PHE A 158 -1.80 -11.12 23.23
N VAL A 159 -2.76 -11.90 23.74
CA VAL A 159 -3.41 -11.61 25.03
C VAL A 159 -2.40 -11.65 26.18
N ALA A 160 -1.49 -12.63 26.18
CA ALA A 160 -0.43 -12.71 27.18
C ALA A 160 0.50 -11.49 27.12
N ARG A 161 0.92 -11.09 25.91
CA ARG A 161 1.74 -9.88 25.68
C ARG A 161 1.02 -8.61 26.13
N LEU A 162 -0.25 -8.45 25.78
CA LEU A 162 -1.06 -7.30 26.17
C LEU A 162 -1.19 -7.19 27.69
N ARG A 163 -1.43 -8.31 28.39
CA ARG A 163 -1.44 -8.33 29.87
C ARG A 163 -0.08 -7.94 30.46
N ARG A 164 1.02 -8.43 29.88
CA ARG A 164 2.39 -8.08 30.29
C ARG A 164 2.65 -6.58 30.15
N GLU A 165 2.31 -5.99 28.99
CA GLU A 165 2.49 -4.55 28.75
C GLU A 165 1.58 -3.69 29.62
N ARG A 166 0.32 -4.11 29.84
CA ARG A 166 -0.57 -3.46 30.81
C ARG A 166 0.05 -3.42 32.20
N SER A 167 0.55 -4.55 32.72
CA SER A 167 1.16 -4.61 34.06
C SER A 167 2.36 -3.67 34.17
N LYS A 168 3.21 -3.58 33.14
CA LYS A 168 4.33 -2.64 33.10
C LYS A 168 3.86 -1.18 33.09
N SER A 169 2.86 -0.86 32.25
CA SER A 169 2.32 0.50 32.14
C SER A 169 1.68 0.95 33.45
N MET A 170 0.97 0.07 34.17
CA MET A 170 0.40 0.40 35.49
C MET A 170 1.47 0.69 36.56
N LEU A 171 2.65 0.08 36.47
CA LEU A 171 3.77 0.35 37.38
C LEU A 171 4.49 1.67 37.05
N ALA A 172 4.44 2.10 35.79
CA ALA A 172 5.16 3.26 35.27
C ALA A 172 4.25 4.47 34.98
N ASP A 173 2.96 4.41 35.32
CA ASP A 173 1.91 5.37 34.93
C ASP A 173 1.94 5.72 33.41
N GLY A 174 2.17 4.69 32.59
CA GLY A 174 2.36 4.82 31.15
C GLY A 174 1.16 4.38 30.32
N ASN A 175 1.20 4.65 29.01
CA ASN A 175 0.24 4.17 28.03
C ASN A 175 0.78 2.94 27.26
N VAL A 176 -0.11 2.11 26.74
CA VAL A 176 0.24 0.98 25.87
C VAL A 176 -0.08 1.32 24.42
N ASP A 177 0.92 1.27 23.54
CA ASP A 177 0.70 1.40 22.10
C ASP A 177 0.12 0.10 21.54
N LEU A 178 -1.18 0.13 21.25
CA LEU A 178 -1.89 -1.03 20.69
C LEU A 178 -1.50 -1.31 19.24
N LEU A 179 -1.12 -0.32 18.44
CA LEU A 179 -0.83 -0.53 17.02
C LEU A 179 0.35 -1.50 16.85
N VAL A 180 1.35 -1.38 17.71
CA VAL A 180 2.53 -2.27 17.71
C VAL A 180 2.12 -3.70 18.09
N LEU A 181 1.27 -3.86 19.10
CA LEU A 181 0.81 -5.18 19.54
C LEU A 181 -0.10 -5.86 18.51
N THR A 182 -1.00 -5.11 17.88
CA THR A 182 -1.93 -5.66 16.88
C THR A 182 -1.22 -5.94 15.56
N ARG A 183 -0.23 -5.13 15.14
CA ARG A 183 0.68 -5.47 14.04
C ARG A 183 1.50 -6.73 14.37
N GLY A 184 1.95 -6.88 15.62
CA GLY A 184 2.63 -8.09 16.09
C GLY A 184 1.75 -9.35 15.97
N LEU A 185 0.48 -9.26 16.37
CA LEU A 185 -0.48 -10.36 16.16
C LEU A 185 -0.68 -10.65 14.67
N ALA A 186 -0.83 -9.61 13.86
CA ALA A 186 -1.09 -9.74 12.43
C ALA A 186 0.05 -10.47 11.71
N ILE A 187 1.30 -10.04 11.91
CA ILE A 187 2.46 -10.67 11.25
C ILE A 187 2.66 -12.11 11.73
N ASP A 188 2.50 -12.40 13.02
CA ASP A 188 2.62 -13.76 13.56
C ASP A 188 1.52 -14.69 13.04
N ALA A 189 0.29 -14.21 12.95
CA ALA A 189 -0.82 -14.99 12.41
C ALA A 189 -0.62 -15.28 10.92
N VAL A 190 -0.28 -14.26 10.13
CA VAL A 190 -0.03 -14.38 8.68
C VAL A 190 1.14 -15.32 8.40
N SER A 191 2.26 -15.12 9.08
CA SER A 191 3.46 -15.91 8.83
C SER A 191 3.29 -17.36 9.30
N SER A 192 2.71 -17.58 10.49
CA SER A 192 2.49 -18.94 11.01
C SER A 192 1.53 -19.73 10.11
N TYR A 193 0.48 -19.08 9.62
CA TYR A 193 -0.54 -19.74 8.81
C TYR A 193 -0.11 -19.93 7.37
N LEU A 194 0.28 -18.86 6.68
CA LEU A 194 0.53 -18.89 5.25
C LEU A 194 1.97 -19.29 4.91
N LEU A 195 2.95 -18.94 5.75
CA LEU A 195 4.35 -19.25 5.48
C LEU A 195 4.84 -20.51 6.21
N GLY A 196 4.02 -21.10 7.08
CA GLY A 196 4.37 -22.28 7.88
C GLY A 196 5.38 -21.99 9.00
N LYS A 197 5.77 -20.72 9.22
CA LYS A 197 6.76 -20.31 10.22
C LYS A 197 6.35 -19.00 10.90
N SER A 198 6.33 -18.99 12.22
CA SER A 198 6.05 -17.77 13.00
C SER A 198 7.21 -16.77 12.88
N TYR A 199 6.89 -15.49 12.68
CA TYR A 199 7.87 -14.39 12.74
C TYR A 199 8.31 -14.14 14.20
N CYS A 200 7.42 -14.44 15.16
CA CYS A 200 7.62 -14.28 16.60
C CYS A 200 7.71 -12.81 17.04
N ALA A 201 6.97 -11.94 16.36
CA ALA A 201 6.85 -10.52 16.67
C ALA A 201 6.34 -10.25 18.09
N LEU A 202 5.42 -11.08 18.59
CA LEU A 202 4.85 -10.91 19.93
C LEU A 202 5.82 -11.25 21.06
N ASP A 203 6.87 -12.01 20.75
CA ASP A 203 7.91 -12.42 21.69
C ASP A 203 9.05 -11.39 21.77
N GLU A 204 9.14 -10.46 20.81
CA GLU A 204 10.14 -9.39 20.81
C GLU A 204 9.99 -8.50 22.05
N ASP A 205 11.08 -8.32 22.79
CA ASP A 205 11.14 -7.35 23.86
C ASP A 205 11.30 -5.94 23.28
N MET A 206 10.18 -5.21 23.26
CA MET A 206 10.11 -3.78 22.98
C MET A 206 10.83 -3.00 24.09
N GLU A 207 12.16 -2.91 24.04
CA GLU A 207 12.86 -1.90 24.84
C GLU A 207 12.43 -0.50 24.41
N GLN A 208 12.17 0.36 25.40
CA GLN A 208 11.77 1.74 25.20
C GLN A 208 12.88 2.47 24.43
N ALA A 209 12.56 2.98 23.23
CA ALA A 209 13.39 3.99 22.61
C ALA A 209 13.50 5.20 23.57
N PRO A 210 14.68 5.83 23.70
CA PRO A 210 14.86 6.96 24.62
C PRO A 210 13.86 8.09 24.32
N ALA A 211 13.28 8.64 25.39
CA ALA A 211 12.17 9.62 25.39
C ALA A 211 12.46 10.98 24.69
N THR A 212 13.59 11.12 24.01
CA THR A 212 14.04 12.36 23.35
C THR A 212 13.73 12.41 21.86
N SER A 213 13.23 11.34 21.25
CA SER A 213 12.66 11.37 19.91
C SER A 213 11.15 11.52 19.98
N THR A 214 10.59 12.49 19.28
CA THR A 214 9.15 12.67 19.06
C THR A 214 8.48 11.45 18.40
N ASP A 215 9.25 10.41 18.05
CA ASP A 215 8.80 9.06 17.70
C ASP A 215 8.44 8.25 18.96
N CYS A 216 7.23 8.46 19.47
CA CYS A 216 6.59 7.53 20.40
C CYS A 216 6.19 6.23 19.67
N LYS A 217 7.16 5.35 19.37
CA LYS A 217 6.86 4.00 18.85
C LYS A 217 7.77 2.96 19.52
N SER A 218 7.15 2.06 20.29
CA SER A 218 7.74 0.75 20.61
C SER A 218 8.02 0.03 19.28
N ASN A 219 9.25 -0.45 19.08
CA ASN A 219 9.69 -0.81 17.72
C ASN A 219 9.60 -2.31 17.47
N LEU A 220 8.48 -2.74 16.88
CA LEU A 220 8.41 -4.01 16.19
C LEU A 220 9.56 -4.08 15.18
N SER A 221 10.30 -5.19 15.14
CA SER A 221 11.48 -5.32 14.28
C SER A 221 11.13 -5.25 12.79
N ALA A 222 9.92 -5.66 12.40
CA ALA A 222 9.34 -5.50 11.06
C ALA A 222 8.63 -4.14 10.86
N GLY A 223 8.55 -3.30 11.89
CA GLY A 223 7.76 -2.06 11.86
C GLY A 223 8.26 -1.04 10.84
N ALA A 224 9.58 -0.87 10.71
CA ALA A 224 10.13 0.08 9.73
C ALA A 224 10.02 -0.45 8.29
N PHE A 225 10.08 -1.77 8.07
CA PHE A 225 9.71 -2.41 6.81
C PHE A 225 8.28 -2.02 6.43
N VAL A 226 7.31 -2.25 7.33
CA VAL A 226 5.90 -1.89 7.09
C VAL A 226 5.72 -0.40 6.84
N ASP A 227 6.24 0.45 7.72
CA ASP A 227 6.08 1.91 7.61
C ASP A 227 6.73 2.47 6.33
N THR A 228 7.78 1.83 5.79
CA THR A 228 8.41 2.22 4.52
C THR A 228 7.47 1.96 3.35
N PHE A 229 6.92 0.76 3.24
CA PHE A 229 5.97 0.41 2.17
C PHE A 229 4.69 1.26 2.23
N VAL A 230 4.17 1.57 3.43
CA VAL A 230 3.07 2.54 3.58
C VAL A 230 3.49 3.93 3.12
N GLY A 231 4.68 4.37 3.53
CA GLY A 231 5.18 5.71 3.23
C GLY A 231 5.37 5.97 1.73
N VAL A 232 5.77 4.94 0.99
CA VAL A 232 5.93 4.95 -0.47
C VAL A 232 4.58 5.12 -1.20
N GLY A 233 3.46 4.75 -0.56
CA GLY A 233 2.10 4.98 -1.08
C GLY A 233 1.79 6.44 -1.42
N ARG A 234 2.49 7.42 -0.80
CA ARG A 234 2.38 8.86 -1.14
C ARG A 234 2.70 9.19 -2.59
N PHE A 235 3.43 8.32 -3.27
CA PHE A 235 3.86 8.48 -4.65
C PHE A 235 3.20 7.47 -5.59
N PHE A 236 2.18 6.74 -5.12
CA PHE A 236 1.63 5.59 -5.83
C PHE A 236 1.20 5.88 -7.26
N TYR A 237 0.59 7.04 -7.55
CA TYR A 237 0.11 7.38 -8.89
C TYR A 237 1.16 8.03 -9.81
N LEU A 238 2.40 8.21 -9.33
CA LEU A 238 3.46 8.69 -10.20
C LEU A 238 3.76 7.65 -11.30
N PRO A 239 4.09 8.10 -12.53
CA PRO A 239 4.66 7.22 -13.54
C PRO A 239 5.83 6.42 -12.97
N ASN A 240 5.91 5.13 -13.30
CA ASN A 240 6.83 4.18 -12.65
C ASN A 240 8.30 4.64 -12.65
N TRP A 241 8.79 5.22 -13.74
CA TRP A 241 10.17 5.73 -13.79
C TRP A 241 10.41 6.89 -12.81
N ILE A 242 9.42 7.75 -12.57
CA ILE A 242 9.50 8.83 -11.58
C ILE A 242 9.47 8.22 -10.19
N PHE A 243 8.54 7.29 -9.95
CA PHE A 243 8.41 6.59 -8.69
C PHE A 243 9.73 5.92 -8.27
N VAL A 244 10.34 5.11 -9.14
CA VAL A 244 11.63 4.44 -8.88
C VAL A 244 12.74 5.47 -8.62
N THR A 245 12.74 6.58 -9.36
CA THR A 245 13.72 7.65 -9.13
C THR A 245 13.54 8.29 -7.75
N VAL A 246 12.29 8.58 -7.36
CA VAL A 246 11.96 9.15 -6.04
C VAL A 246 12.31 8.18 -4.92
N GLU A 247 12.02 6.89 -5.09
CA GLU A 247 12.36 5.85 -4.13
C GLU A 247 13.88 5.76 -3.91
N LEU A 248 14.66 5.66 -4.99
CA LEU A 248 16.13 5.61 -4.93
C LEU A 248 16.72 6.87 -4.27
N LEU A 249 16.19 8.05 -4.60
CA LEU A 249 16.61 9.30 -3.97
C LEU A 249 16.21 9.37 -2.49
N SER A 250 15.01 8.90 -2.16
CA SER A 250 14.51 8.86 -0.78
C SER A 250 15.34 7.93 0.08
N GLU A 251 15.68 6.75 -0.40
CA GLU A 251 16.58 5.83 0.30
C GLU A 251 17.97 6.44 0.51
N LYS A 252 18.51 7.11 -0.52
CA LYS A 252 19.83 7.75 -0.45
C LYS A 252 19.87 8.94 0.51
N LEU A 253 18.80 9.74 0.57
CA LEU A 253 18.76 10.98 1.37
C LEU A 253 18.24 10.76 2.79
N TYR A 254 17.28 9.85 2.97
CA TYR A 254 16.53 9.65 4.22
C TYR A 254 16.61 8.22 4.77
N GLY A 255 17.37 7.33 4.14
CA GLY A 255 17.52 5.94 4.59
C GLY A 255 18.12 5.86 5.99
N THR A 256 17.37 5.31 6.94
CA THR A 256 17.82 5.15 8.33
C THR A 256 18.43 3.77 8.55
N GLN A 257 19.34 3.66 9.54
CA GLN A 257 19.90 2.37 9.95
C GLN A 257 18.82 1.39 10.41
N LYS A 258 17.81 1.89 11.14
CA LYS A 258 16.64 1.13 11.59
C LYS A 258 15.84 0.54 10.43
N THR A 259 15.62 1.31 9.36
CA THR A 259 14.96 0.81 8.14
C THR A 259 15.76 -0.33 7.51
N LYS A 260 17.08 -0.16 7.36
CA LYS A 260 17.97 -1.19 6.79
C LYS A 260 17.97 -2.47 7.62
N GLU A 261 18.02 -2.36 8.94
CA GLU A 261 17.96 -3.51 9.85
C GLU A 261 16.61 -4.22 9.79
N SER A 262 15.51 -3.47 9.74
CA SER A 262 14.16 -4.01 9.61
C SER A 262 13.97 -4.75 8.29
N MET A 263 14.37 -4.14 7.17
CA MET A 263 14.38 -4.78 5.85
C MET A 263 15.22 -6.07 5.86
N SER A 264 16.43 -6.03 6.43
CA SER A 264 17.32 -7.19 6.50
C SER A 264 16.75 -8.34 7.36
N LYS A 265 16.06 -8.03 8.45
CA LYS A 265 15.40 -9.05 9.30
C LYS A 265 14.26 -9.74 8.56
N VAL A 266 13.39 -8.98 7.90
CA VAL A 266 12.30 -9.54 7.09
C VAL A 266 12.86 -10.35 5.92
N ASP A 267 13.90 -9.86 5.24
CA ASP A 267 14.57 -10.57 4.15
C ASP A 267 15.17 -11.89 4.59
N ARG A 268 15.84 -11.93 5.75
CA ARG A 268 16.38 -13.17 6.32
C ARG A 268 15.27 -14.15 6.65
N PHE A 269 14.22 -13.69 7.33
CA PHE A 269 13.06 -14.51 7.68
C PHE A 269 12.41 -15.13 6.43
N VAL A 270 12.15 -14.32 5.40
CA VAL A 270 11.57 -14.79 4.13
C VAL A 270 12.52 -15.76 3.41
N THR A 271 13.81 -15.47 3.40
CA THR A 271 14.81 -16.37 2.78
C THR A 271 14.80 -17.74 3.44
N ASP A 272 14.74 -17.79 4.78
CA ASP A 272 14.67 -19.04 5.54
C ASP A 272 13.37 -19.79 5.25
N VAL A 273 12.23 -19.10 5.23
CA VAL A 273 10.93 -19.67 4.87
C VAL A 273 10.95 -20.30 3.48
N VAL A 274 11.47 -19.58 2.47
CA VAL A 274 11.50 -20.07 1.09
C VAL A 274 12.49 -21.24 0.93
N LYS A 275 13.58 -21.25 1.69
CA LYS A 275 14.56 -22.34 1.70
C LYS A 275 14.01 -23.61 2.34
N GLU A 276 13.17 -23.48 3.36
CA GLU A 276 12.53 -24.59 4.06
C GLU A 276 11.29 -25.12 3.33
N ALA A 277 10.64 -24.28 2.51
CA ALA A 277 9.44 -24.65 1.76
C ALA A 277 9.70 -25.72 0.71
N GLN A 278 8.73 -26.62 0.55
CA GLN A 278 8.72 -27.65 -0.49
C GLN A 278 7.57 -27.41 -1.46
N ALA A 279 7.79 -27.69 -2.74
CA ALA A 279 6.75 -27.52 -3.76
C ALA A 279 5.51 -28.38 -3.41
N GLY A 280 4.38 -27.71 -3.19
CA GLY A 280 3.11 -28.36 -2.86
C GLY A 280 2.93 -28.76 -1.39
N ASP A 281 3.76 -28.27 -0.47
CA ASP A 281 3.63 -28.55 0.98
C ASP A 281 2.39 -27.92 1.66
N GLY A 282 1.58 -27.17 0.90
CA GLY A 282 0.38 -26.51 1.39
C GLY A 282 0.63 -25.17 2.08
N SER A 283 1.87 -24.68 2.10
CA SER A 283 2.20 -23.29 2.42
C SER A 283 2.08 -22.40 1.19
N PHE A 284 1.94 -21.09 1.39
CA PHE A 284 1.99 -20.09 0.33
C PHE A 284 3.27 -20.18 -0.54
N PRO A 285 4.49 -20.21 0.02
CA PRO A 285 5.69 -20.39 -0.79
C PRO A 285 5.71 -21.75 -1.51
N GLY A 286 5.25 -22.83 -0.87
CA GLY A 286 5.15 -24.15 -1.50
C GLY A 286 4.19 -24.20 -2.69
N CYS A 287 3.03 -23.53 -2.58
CA CYS A 287 2.08 -23.38 -3.69
C CYS A 287 2.67 -22.57 -4.85
N MET A 288 3.44 -21.52 -4.56
CA MET A 288 4.09 -20.70 -5.59
C MET A 288 5.24 -21.43 -6.27
N LEU A 289 6.06 -22.17 -5.52
CA LEU A 289 7.11 -23.05 -6.06
C LEU A 289 6.52 -24.13 -6.95
N GLN A 290 5.41 -24.76 -6.55
CA GLN A 290 4.69 -25.74 -7.37
C GLN A 290 4.14 -25.12 -8.67
N GLY A 291 3.79 -23.83 -8.63
CA GLY A 291 3.40 -23.04 -9.80
C GLY A 291 4.55 -22.70 -10.76
N GLY A 292 5.78 -23.10 -10.46
CA GLY A 292 6.96 -22.89 -11.30
C GLY A 292 7.68 -21.55 -11.08
N LEU A 293 7.34 -20.80 -10.03
CA LEU A 293 8.03 -19.55 -9.70
C LEU A 293 9.43 -19.84 -9.16
N THR A 294 10.39 -18.96 -9.47
CA THR A 294 11.74 -19.06 -8.93
C THR A 294 11.77 -18.72 -7.44
N PRO A 295 12.71 -19.26 -6.65
CA PRO A 295 12.82 -18.93 -5.22
C PRO A 295 12.91 -17.42 -4.94
N LYS A 296 13.56 -16.65 -5.83
CA LYS A 296 13.63 -15.18 -5.70
C LYS A 296 12.27 -14.51 -5.89
N GLU A 297 11.51 -14.95 -6.89
CA GLU A 297 10.15 -14.44 -7.11
C GLU A 297 9.23 -14.85 -5.95
N VAL A 298 9.34 -16.08 -5.44
CA VAL A 298 8.58 -16.54 -4.27
C VAL A 298 8.93 -15.70 -3.04
N ALA A 299 10.19 -15.34 -2.83
CA ALA A 299 10.60 -14.45 -1.76
C ALA A 299 9.92 -13.07 -1.88
N ALA A 300 9.91 -12.47 -3.07
CA ALA A 300 9.20 -11.20 -3.31
C ALA A 300 7.69 -11.32 -3.00
N GLN A 301 7.03 -12.41 -3.38
CA GLN A 301 5.62 -12.67 -3.04
C GLN A 301 5.41 -12.81 -1.53
N CYS A 302 6.35 -13.43 -0.80
CA CYS A 302 6.26 -13.55 0.65
C CYS A 302 6.45 -12.21 1.36
N LYS A 303 7.33 -11.33 0.87
CA LYS A 303 7.50 -9.97 1.39
C LYS A 303 6.22 -9.14 1.19
N ASP A 304 5.62 -9.19 0.00
CA ASP A 304 4.33 -8.55 -0.31
C ASP A 304 3.23 -9.03 0.65
N LEU A 305 3.13 -10.35 0.84
CA LEU A 305 2.17 -10.96 1.75
C LEU A 305 2.37 -10.54 3.22
N LEU A 306 3.62 -10.49 3.70
CA LEU A 306 3.94 -10.05 5.05
C LEU A 306 3.59 -8.58 5.25
N PHE A 307 3.95 -7.70 4.31
CA PHE A 307 3.60 -6.29 4.35
C PHE A 307 2.09 -6.10 4.42
N ALA A 308 1.37 -6.62 3.42
CA ALA A 308 -0.07 -6.42 3.27
C ALA A 308 -0.85 -7.04 4.44
N GLY A 309 -0.44 -8.22 4.90
CA GLY A 309 -1.10 -8.92 6.01
C GLY A 309 -0.89 -8.24 7.37
N THR A 310 0.26 -7.60 7.58
CA THR A 310 0.63 -6.96 8.84
C THR A 310 -0.10 -5.64 9.05
N ASP A 311 0.00 -4.71 8.09
CA ASP A 311 -0.51 -3.36 8.29
C ASP A 311 -2.04 -3.32 8.29
N SER A 312 -2.66 -3.94 7.29
CA SER A 312 -4.12 -3.93 7.10
C SER A 312 -4.84 -4.49 8.33
N SER A 313 -4.43 -5.69 8.77
CA SER A 313 -5.07 -6.38 9.90
C SER A 313 -4.72 -5.71 11.24
N GLY A 314 -3.46 -5.30 11.41
CA GLY A 314 -2.98 -4.64 12.62
C GLY A 314 -3.65 -3.28 12.85
N MET A 315 -3.73 -2.45 11.81
CA MET A 315 -4.39 -1.14 11.86
C MET A 315 -5.89 -1.26 12.12
N ASN A 316 -6.57 -2.19 11.44
CA ASN A 316 -7.99 -2.42 11.65
C ASN A 316 -8.29 -2.85 13.09
N LEU A 317 -7.53 -3.80 13.64
CA LEU A 317 -7.72 -4.25 15.01
C LEU A 317 -7.40 -3.14 16.03
N ALA A 318 -6.32 -2.37 15.82
CA ALA A 318 -6.00 -1.23 16.67
C ALA A 318 -7.12 -0.20 16.68
N THR A 319 -7.67 0.10 15.49
CA THR A 319 -8.79 1.03 15.33
C THR A 319 -10.04 0.51 16.04
N LEU A 320 -10.37 -0.78 15.92
CA LEU A 320 -11.48 -1.40 16.64
C LEU A 320 -11.31 -1.29 18.16
N CYS A 321 -10.13 -1.64 18.69
CA CYS A 321 -9.84 -1.49 20.11
C CYS A 321 -9.98 -0.04 20.58
N TRP A 322 -9.50 0.92 19.78
CA TRP A 322 -9.66 2.34 20.09
C TRP A 322 -11.13 2.77 20.10
N GLN A 323 -11.94 2.30 19.14
CA GLN A 323 -13.38 2.59 19.12
C GLN A 323 -14.11 2.00 20.33
N PHE A 324 -13.82 0.74 20.71
CA PHE A 324 -14.39 0.14 21.92
C PHE A 324 -13.96 0.86 23.20
N ALA A 325 -12.70 1.28 23.30
CA ALA A 325 -12.22 2.05 24.44
C ALA A 325 -12.93 3.41 24.58
N ARG A 326 -13.37 4.01 23.47
CA ARG A 326 -14.11 5.28 23.46
C ARG A 326 -15.61 5.13 23.66
N ASN A 327 -16.16 3.95 23.38
CA ASN A 327 -17.59 3.67 23.43
C ASN A 327 -17.85 2.45 24.33
N PRO A 328 -17.73 2.59 25.66
CA PRO A 328 -17.79 1.45 26.59
C PRO A 328 -19.16 0.75 26.67
N ASP A 329 -20.21 1.37 26.10
CA ASP A 329 -21.56 0.80 26.06
C ASP A 329 -21.79 -0.20 24.92
N VAL A 330 -20.84 -0.32 23.98
CA VAL A 330 -20.86 -1.26 22.83
C VAL A 330 -20.12 -2.54 23.20
#